data_AF-A0A1B8S918-F1
#
_entry.id   AF-A0A1B8S918-F1
#
_cell.length_a   1.000
_cell.length_b   1.000
_cell.length_c   1.000
_cell.angle_alpha   90.00
_cell.angle_beta   90.00
_cell.angle_gamma   90.00
#
_symmetry.space_group_name_H-M   'P 1'
#
loop_
_entity.id
_entity.type
_entity.pdbx_description
1 polymer ?
#
loop_
_entity_poly.entity_id
_entity_poly.type
_entity_poly.pdbx_seq_one_letter_code
_entity_poly.pdbx_strand_id
1 'polypeptide(L)' 'MAGLRRKLLLEAAADLFARQGFHAVGIDDIGAAAGVSGPAVYRHFQNKDAIL' A
#
# COMPACT_ATOMS: atom_id res chain seq x y z
N MET A 1 8.69 -2.38 -16.39
CA MET A 1 7.32 -2.46 -15.78
C MET A 1 7.33 -2.48 -14.24
N ALA A 2 8.37 -2.02 -13.54
CA ALA A 2 8.39 -1.99 -12.06
C ALA A 2 7.61 -0.81 -11.45
N GLY A 3 7.40 0.27 -12.22
CA GLY A 3 6.75 1.49 -11.72
C GLY A 3 5.22 1.39 -11.56
N LEU A 4 4.54 0.60 -12.39
CA LEU A 4 3.07 0.53 -12.36
C LEU A 4 2.54 -0.07 -11.05
N ARG A 5 3.19 -1.13 -10.54
CA ARG A 5 2.77 -1.76 -9.28
C ARG A 5 2.96 -0.83 -8.09
N ARG A 6 4.11 -0.18 -8.02
CA ARG A 6 4.41 0.80 -6.96
C ARG A 6 3.40 1.96 -6.97
N LYS A 7 3.01 2.43 -8.15
CA LYS A 7 1.98 3.47 -8.31
C LYS A 7 0.62 3.03 -7.77
N LEU A 8 0.14 1.83 -8.14
CA LEU A 8 -1.13 1.29 -7.64
C LEU A 8 -1.16 1.15 -6.12
N LEU A 9 -0.03 0.73 -5.52
CA LEU A 9 0.09 0.63 -4.07
C LEU A 9 0.03 2.00 -3.39
N LEU A 10 0.66 3.03 -3.96
CA LEU A 10 0.59 4.40 -3.43
C LEU A 10 -0.81 4.98 -3.54
N GLU A 11 -1.49 4.80 -4.67
CA GLU A 11 -2.87 5.27 -4.87
C GLU A 11 -3.82 4.60 -3.88
N ALA A 12 -3.73 3.28 -3.73
CA ALA A 12 -4.53 2.52 -2.76
C ALA A 12 -4.25 2.96 -1.31
N ALA A 13 -2.98 3.15 -0.95
CA ALA A 13 -2.61 3.59 0.38
C ALA A 13 -3.10 5.02 0.68
N ALA A 14 -2.96 5.94 -0.26
CA ALA A 14 -3.44 7.31 -0.11
C ALA A 14 -4.95 7.35 0.14
N ASP A 15 -5.73 6.60 -0.65
CA ASP A 15 -7.18 6.51 -0.49
C ASP A 15 -7.58 5.92 0.87
N LEU A 16 -6.90 4.86 1.31
CA LEU A 16 -7.17 4.21 2.59
C LEU A 16 -6.80 5.12 3.77
N PHE A 17 -5.62 5.75 3.72
CA PHE A 17 -5.18 6.69 4.76
C PHE A 17 -6.12 7.89 4.86
N ALA A 18 -6.61 8.42 3.74
CA ALA A 18 -7.57 9.52 3.74
C ALA A 18 -8.92 9.16 4.38
N ARG A 19 -9.35 7.90 4.22
CA ARG A 19 -10.67 7.43 4.71
C ARG A 19 -10.64 6.94 6.16
N GLN A 20 -9.56 6.29 6.58
CA GLN A 20 -9.50 5.53 7.83
C GLN A 20 -8.41 6.04 8.78
N GLY A 21 -7.50 6.90 8.31
CA GLY A 21 -6.34 7.35 9.05
C GLY A 21 -5.17 6.37 8.96
N PHE A 22 -3.95 6.90 9.05
CA PHE A 22 -2.72 6.13 8.88
C PHE A 22 -2.66 4.91 9.81
N HIS A 23 -2.93 5.09 11.10
CA HIS A 23 -2.77 4.01 12.08
C HIS A 23 -3.75 2.84 11.90
N ALA A 24 -4.94 3.09 11.33
CA ALA A 24 -5.97 2.05 11.13
C ALA A 24 -5.69 1.14 9.93
N VAL A 25 -4.89 1.60 8.95
CA VAL A 25 -4.68 0.88 7.68
C VAL A 25 -3.47 -0.05 7.78
N GLY A 26 -3.64 -1.34 7.58
CA GLY A 26 -2.55 -2.32 7.51
C GLY A 26 -1.88 -2.42 6.14
N ILE A 27 -0.72 -3.09 6.10
CA ILE A 27 -0.07 -3.47 4.82
C ILE A 27 -0.96 -4.44 4.03
N ASP A 28 -1.67 -5.33 4.71
CA ASP A 28 -2.58 -6.28 4.07
C ASP A 28 -3.77 -5.57 3.40
N ASP A 29 -4.30 -4.50 4.01
CA ASP A 29 -5.38 -3.69 3.43
C ASP A 29 -4.92 -3.00 2.14
N ILE A 30 -3.71 -2.43 2.16
CA ILE A 30 -3.10 -1.78 0.98
C ILE A 30 -2.87 -2.80 -0.12
N GLY A 31 -2.35 -3.98 0.23
CA GLY A 31 -2.16 -5.08 -0.71
C GLY A 31 -3.48 -5.48 -1.36
N ALA A 32 -4.50 -5.76 -0.55
CA ALA A 32 -5.82 -6.16 -1.02
C ALA A 32 -6.45 -5.12 -1.95
N ALA A 33 -6.38 -3.83 -1.58
CA ALA A 33 -6.88 -2.73 -2.40
C ALA A 33 -6.12 -2.57 -3.73
N ALA A 34 -4.81 -2.88 -3.76
CA ALA A 34 -4.00 -2.86 -4.97
C ALA A 34 -4.01 -4.20 -5.76
N GLY A 35 -4.83 -5.18 -5.34
CA GLY A 35 -4.95 -6.48 -6.00
C GLY A 35 -3.74 -7.41 -5.82
N VAL A 36 -3.01 -7.27 -4.72
CA VAL A 36 -1.86 -8.11 -4.37
C VAL A 36 -1.95 -8.61 -2.94
N SER A 37 -1.11 -9.57 -2.56
CA SER A 37 -0.99 -9.95 -1.14
C SER A 37 -0.18 -8.94 -0.36
N GLY A 38 -0.43 -8.77 0.95
CA GLY A 38 0.40 -7.93 1.81
C GLY A 38 1.90 -8.25 1.74
N PRO A 39 2.32 -9.54 1.72
CA PRO A 39 3.73 -9.90 1.48
C PRO A 39 4.32 -9.37 0.17
N ALA A 40 3.52 -9.18 -0.88
CA ALA A 40 3.99 -8.59 -2.13
C ALA A 40 4.25 -7.09 -2.02
N VAL A 41 3.60 -6.39 -1.08
CA VAL A 41 3.83 -4.96 -0.80
C VAL A 41 5.25 -4.73 -0.28
N TYR A 42 5.78 -5.65 0.54
CA TYR A 42 7.14 -5.56 1.07
C TYR A 42 8.24 -5.64 -0.01
N ARG A 43 7.92 -6.09 -1.23
CA ARG A 43 8.85 -6.03 -2.37
C ARG A 43 9.06 -4.61 -2.90
N HIS A 44 8.15 -3.69 -2.57
CA HIS A 44 8.16 -2.30 -3.03
C HIS A 44 8.47 -1.31 -1.90
N PHE A 45 8.16 -1.67 -0.65
CA PHE A 45 8.31 -0.80 0.51
C PHE A 45 8.89 -1.60 1.68
N GLN A 46 9.90 -1.07 2.36
CA GLN A 46 10.53 -1.77 3.48
C GLN A 46 9.63 -1.84 4.72
N ASN A 47 8.73 -0.86 4.86
CA ASN A 47 7.76 -0.76 5.94
C ASN A 47 6.58 0.10 5.48
N LYS A 48 5.57 0.25 6.35
CA LYS A 48 4.38 1.07 6.09
C LYS A 48 4.69 2.56 6.02
N ASP A 49 5.67 3.04 6.78
CA ASP A 49 6.07 4.45 6.77
C ASP A 49 6.66 4.88 5.42
N ALA A 50 7.32 3.96 4.70
CA ALA A 50 7.86 4.19 3.35
C ALA A 50 6.79 4.36 2.27
N ILE A 51 5.50 4.21 2.62
CA ILE A 51 4.35 4.39 1.73
C ILE A 51 3.78 5.82 1.80
N LEU A 52 4.18 6.62 2.82
CA LEU A 52 3.92 8.05 2.91
C LEU A 52 4.74 8.84 1.88
#